data_AF-A0A3E0H499-F1
#
_entry.id   AF-A0A3E0H499-F1
#
_cell.length_a   1.000
_cell.length_b   1.000
_cell.length_c   1.000
_cell.angle_alpha   90.00
_cell.angle_beta   90.00
_cell.angle_gamma   90.00
#
_symmetry.space_group_name_H-M   'P 1'
#
loop_
_entity.id
_entity.type
_entity.pdbx_description
1 polymer ?
#
loop_
_entity_poly.entity_id
_entity_poly.type
_entity_poly.pdbx_seq_one_letter_code
_entity_poly.pdbx_strand_id
1 'polypeptide(L)'
;MTVSNVADPRKRFAYDLSQRGLLRDPQLHAAFDQVPREAFLRHFFRPALDGASYDTVDFRHPAWLDMVYSDGAWPIQLDGRICAWELPHGCRSLKGLPTSTSTSPSLAAMMLEQLDLRCGHQVLEIGTGSGYTTAVLCHRLGSPLVTSIDIDPVLVDRARAQLDSCGYYPALGISDHVGGVAGNDPYDRLIATCGVPSIPPAWLTQVRPAGVILAQIYRELGVNALVRLTVDDEHSARGFFLPYQGGFAPTRSYRPIDPGQRFRRAIHEHGTVRPTEPELALALPNQAASLVMFAGLLMPGVARLDLRPPSREPQTWLFHPDGSWARHNTRSHTVEQHGPRLLWDHVERFYREWCALGRPSRERFGLTVTTELQWLWLDSPRGDHQWVLP
;
A
#
# COMPACT_ATOMS: atom_id res chain seq x y z
N MET A 1 26.40 -15.61 16.73
CA MET A 1 25.64 -15.30 17.97
C MET A 1 24.22 -15.78 17.77
N THR A 2 23.71 -16.66 18.64
CA THR A 2 22.33 -17.15 18.57
C THR A 2 21.35 -16.08 19.07
N VAL A 3 20.17 -16.00 18.44
CA VAL A 3 19.09 -15.00 18.64
C VAL A 3 18.65 -14.84 20.11
N SER A 4 18.89 -15.87 20.94
CA SER A 4 18.48 -15.92 22.34
C SER A 4 19.29 -15.01 23.29
N ASN A 5 20.35 -14.33 22.81
CA ASN A 5 21.27 -13.59 23.68
C ASN A 5 21.28 -12.07 23.47
N VAL A 6 20.35 -11.52 22.68
CA VAL A 6 20.21 -10.08 22.47
C VAL A 6 19.08 -9.56 23.37
N ALA A 7 19.44 -8.97 24.52
CA ALA A 7 18.49 -8.48 25.51
C ALA A 7 17.66 -7.26 25.03
N ASP A 8 18.15 -6.54 24.02
CA ASP A 8 17.49 -5.36 23.46
C ASP A 8 16.52 -5.77 22.32
N PRO A 9 15.20 -5.53 22.46
CA PRO A 9 14.22 -5.83 21.43
C PRO A 9 14.53 -5.20 20.07
N ARG A 10 15.14 -4.01 20.03
CA ARG A 10 15.53 -3.32 18.78
C ARG A 10 16.58 -4.10 18.01
N LYS A 11 17.68 -4.43 18.69
CA LYS A 11 18.79 -5.22 18.14
C LYS A 11 18.31 -6.57 17.63
N ARG A 12 17.49 -7.25 18.42
CA ARG A 12 16.90 -8.54 18.03
C ARG A 12 16.06 -8.40 16.76
N PHE A 13 15.29 -7.31 16.67
CA PHE A 13 14.40 -7.05 15.57
C PHE A 13 15.13 -6.69 14.26
N ALA A 14 16.12 -5.80 14.32
CA ALA A 14 16.98 -5.48 13.18
C ALA A 14 17.73 -6.74 12.66
N TYR A 15 18.23 -7.55 13.59
CA TYR A 15 18.89 -8.82 13.26
C TYR A 15 17.95 -9.81 12.55
N ASP A 16 16.71 -9.98 13.01
CA ASP A 16 15.71 -10.85 12.36
C ASP A 16 15.43 -10.41 10.91
N LEU A 17 15.24 -9.11 10.68
CA LEU A 17 15.04 -8.57 9.34
C LEU A 17 16.24 -8.85 8.42
N SER A 18 17.48 -8.74 8.93
CA SER A 18 18.67 -9.09 8.17
C SER A 18 18.81 -10.59 7.89
N GLN A 19 18.48 -11.46 8.85
CA GLN A 19 18.48 -12.92 8.62
C GLN A 19 17.47 -13.34 7.55
N ARG A 20 16.36 -12.61 7.44
CA ARG A 20 15.35 -12.79 6.40
C ARG A 20 15.74 -12.17 5.05
N GLY A 21 16.91 -11.53 4.95
CA GLY A 21 17.40 -10.86 3.75
C GLY A 21 16.69 -9.54 3.42
N LEU A 22 15.92 -8.98 4.36
CA LEU A 22 15.14 -7.75 4.19
C LEU A 22 15.91 -6.47 4.55
N LEU A 23 17.05 -6.60 5.25
CA LEU A 23 17.98 -5.51 5.55
C LEU A 23 19.39 -5.96 5.21
N ARG A 24 19.98 -5.35 4.18
CA ARG A 24 21.30 -5.65 3.62
C ARG A 24 22.23 -4.43 3.68
N ASP A 25 21.72 -3.20 3.56
CA ASP A 25 22.49 -1.99 3.79
C ASP A 25 22.86 -1.91 5.29
N PRO A 26 24.17 -1.94 5.64
CA PRO A 26 24.60 -1.85 7.04
C PRO A 26 24.15 -0.56 7.73
N GLN A 27 23.99 0.54 6.99
CA GLN A 27 23.52 1.81 7.55
C GLN A 27 22.00 1.78 7.81
N LEU A 28 21.22 1.09 6.97
CA LEU A 28 19.81 0.83 7.28
C LEU A 28 19.67 -0.13 8.46
N HIS A 29 20.50 -1.18 8.54
CA HIS A 29 20.54 -2.03 9.73
C HIS A 29 20.80 -1.20 10.99
N ALA A 30 21.80 -0.31 10.97
CA ALA A 30 22.09 0.56 12.10
C ALA A 30 20.92 1.50 12.46
N ALA A 31 20.17 1.99 11.46
CA ALA A 31 18.99 2.80 11.69
C ALA A 31 17.86 2.00 12.37
N PHE A 32 17.53 0.78 11.89
CA PHE A 32 16.52 -0.07 12.53
C PHE A 32 16.94 -0.54 13.94
N ASP A 33 18.24 -0.64 14.19
CA ASP A 33 18.79 -0.96 15.51
C ASP A 33 18.65 0.22 16.49
N GLN A 34 18.89 1.45 16.04
CA GLN A 34 19.00 2.60 16.94
C GLN A 34 17.72 3.43 17.06
N VAL A 35 16.90 3.49 16.01
CA VAL A 35 15.67 4.29 16.02
C VAL A 35 14.62 3.62 16.93
N PRO A 36 14.12 4.33 17.97
CA PRO A 36 13.20 3.75 18.95
C PRO A 36 11.78 3.66 18.38
N ARG A 37 11.43 2.56 17.69
CA ARG A 37 10.07 2.33 17.16
C ARG A 37 8.97 2.51 18.22
N GLU A 38 9.27 2.21 19.48
CA GLU A 38 8.36 2.36 20.61
C GLU A 38 8.02 3.82 20.96
N ALA A 39 8.89 4.78 20.62
CA ALA A 39 8.57 6.21 20.73
C ALA A 39 7.48 6.65 19.74
N PHE A 40 7.47 6.02 18.56
CA PHE A 40 6.50 6.27 17.49
C PHE A 40 5.19 5.48 17.66
N LEU A 41 5.23 4.35 18.38
CA LEU A 41 4.10 3.44 18.62
C LEU A 41 3.67 3.35 20.09
N ARG A 42 3.64 4.48 20.79
CA ARG A 42 3.18 4.52 22.20
C ARG A 42 1.70 4.14 22.38
N HIS A 43 0.87 4.39 21.36
CA HIS A 43 -0.55 4.03 21.31
C HIS A 43 -0.87 3.56 19.89
N PHE A 44 -1.63 2.49 19.75
CA PHE A 44 -2.11 1.98 18.47
C PHE A 44 -3.37 1.13 18.66
N PHE A 45 -3.99 0.74 17.55
CA PHE A 45 -5.12 -0.16 17.49
C PHE A 45 -4.65 -1.56 17.09
N ARG A 46 -5.15 -2.57 17.79
CA ARG A 46 -5.00 -3.99 17.43
C ARG A 46 -6.33 -4.51 16.92
N PRO A 47 -6.39 -5.19 15.76
CA PRO A 47 -7.61 -5.88 15.33
C PRO A 47 -8.13 -6.83 16.42
N ALA A 48 -9.42 -6.76 16.71
CA ALA A 48 -10.08 -7.68 17.61
C ALA A 48 -10.29 -9.04 16.94
N LEU A 49 -10.64 -10.06 17.73
CA LEU A 49 -10.85 -11.43 17.23
C LEU A 49 -12.02 -11.55 16.26
N ASP A 50 -12.94 -10.59 16.26
CA ASP A 50 -14.07 -10.55 15.32
C ASP A 50 -13.67 -10.11 13.90
N GLY A 51 -12.45 -9.62 13.71
CA GLY A 51 -11.93 -9.12 12.43
C GLY A 51 -12.62 -7.85 11.92
N ALA A 52 -13.53 -7.25 12.69
CA ALA A 52 -14.36 -6.11 12.29
C ALA A 52 -14.21 -4.91 13.22
N SER A 53 -13.59 -5.10 14.38
CA SER A 53 -13.36 -4.05 15.37
C SER A 53 -11.90 -4.01 15.84
N TYR A 54 -11.59 -2.99 16.63
CA TYR A 54 -10.25 -2.71 17.13
C TYR A 54 -10.23 -2.49 18.65
N ASP A 55 -9.18 -2.98 19.29
CA ASP A 55 -8.83 -2.69 20.68
C ASP A 55 -7.69 -1.65 20.72
N THR A 56 -7.72 -0.73 21.69
CA THR A 56 -6.57 0.15 21.94
C THR A 56 -5.48 -0.61 22.68
N VAL A 57 -4.24 -0.44 22.24
CA VAL A 57 -3.03 -0.91 22.93
C VAL A 57 -2.12 0.29 23.17
N ASP A 58 -1.56 0.39 24.37
CA ASP A 58 -0.58 1.41 24.71
C ASP A 58 0.52 0.86 25.60
N PHE A 59 1.50 1.71 25.92
CA PHE A 59 2.69 1.38 26.72
C PHE A 59 2.44 0.72 28.09
N ARG A 60 1.21 0.76 28.61
CA ARG A 60 0.83 0.07 29.86
C ARG A 60 0.45 -1.39 29.64
N HIS A 61 0.18 -1.81 28.40
CA HIS A 61 -0.16 -3.18 28.09
C HIS A 61 1.07 -4.09 28.24
N PRO A 62 0.98 -5.25 28.94
CA PRO A 62 2.15 -6.06 29.28
C PRO A 62 2.92 -6.58 28.06
N ALA A 63 2.22 -6.89 26.97
CA ALA A 63 2.84 -7.32 25.70
C ALA A 63 3.04 -6.16 24.69
N TRP A 64 2.94 -4.89 25.12
CA TRP A 64 3.06 -3.74 24.22
C TRP A 64 4.40 -3.73 23.47
N LEU A 65 5.51 -3.90 24.19
CA LEU A 65 6.83 -3.82 23.59
C LEU A 65 7.06 -4.95 22.58
N ASP A 66 6.57 -6.16 22.88
CA ASP A 66 6.63 -7.29 21.95
C ASP A 66 5.81 -7.04 20.68
N MET A 67 4.64 -6.40 20.78
CA MET A 67 3.84 -5.99 19.62
C MET A 67 4.52 -4.87 18.82
N VAL A 68 5.14 -3.90 19.48
CA VAL A 68 5.92 -2.85 18.80
C VAL A 68 7.06 -3.44 18.00
N TYR A 69 7.71 -4.50 18.47
CA TYR A 69 8.79 -5.19 17.76
C TYR A 69 8.35 -6.50 17.10
N SER A 70 7.05 -6.66 16.83
CA SER A 70 6.57 -7.70 15.93
C SER A 70 6.53 -7.18 14.50
N ASP A 71 6.48 -8.09 13.54
CA ASP A 71 6.32 -7.77 12.12
C ASP A 71 4.87 -7.42 11.75
N GLY A 72 4.20 -6.67 12.64
CA GLY A 72 2.81 -6.23 12.50
C GLY A 72 2.72 -4.80 11.99
N ALA A 73 1.68 -4.53 11.22
CA ALA A 73 1.22 -3.19 10.90
C ALA A 73 0.14 -2.78 11.91
N TRP A 74 0.28 -1.60 12.49
CA TRP A 74 -0.55 -1.16 13.60
C TRP A 74 -1.29 0.14 13.24
N PRO A 75 -2.62 0.12 13.05
CA PRO A 75 -3.38 1.34 12.84
C PRO A 75 -3.19 2.31 14.01
N ILE A 76 -2.99 3.58 13.70
CA ILE A 76 -2.84 4.65 14.70
C ILE A 76 -3.99 5.65 14.64
N GLN A 77 -4.77 5.61 13.56
CA GLN A 77 -5.95 6.44 13.37
C GLN A 77 -7.04 5.68 12.59
N LEU A 78 -8.30 5.85 13.01
CA LEU A 78 -9.49 5.35 12.33
C LEU A 78 -10.36 6.51 11.81
N ASP A 79 -11.01 6.30 10.67
CA ASP A 79 -11.98 7.22 10.03
C ASP A 79 -11.49 8.67 9.87
N GLY A 80 -10.18 8.89 9.81
CA GLY A 80 -9.54 10.20 9.65
C GLY A 80 -9.68 11.12 10.86
N ARG A 81 -10.10 10.60 12.01
CA ARG A 81 -10.43 11.43 13.19
C ARG A 81 -10.24 10.77 14.55
N ILE A 82 -10.29 9.45 14.64
CA ILE A 82 -10.17 8.73 15.91
C ILE A 82 -8.71 8.34 16.09
N CYS A 83 -7.96 9.05 16.92
CA CYS A 83 -6.55 8.76 17.14
C CYS A 83 -6.34 7.88 18.38
N ALA A 84 -5.44 6.90 18.29
CA ALA A 84 -5.22 5.93 19.37
C ALA A 84 -4.75 6.59 20.70
N TRP A 85 -4.05 7.72 20.62
CA TRP A 85 -3.53 8.45 21.79
C TRP A 85 -4.56 9.37 22.47
N GLU A 86 -5.74 9.54 21.90
CA GLU A 86 -6.82 10.34 22.48
C GLU A 86 -7.79 9.49 23.31
N LEU A 87 -7.68 8.15 23.21
CA LEU A 87 -8.59 7.22 23.84
C LEU A 87 -8.10 6.75 25.22
N PRO A 88 -9.02 6.44 26.14
CA PRO A 88 -8.68 5.77 27.39
C PRO A 88 -7.96 4.43 27.20
N HIS A 89 -7.22 4.00 28.23
CA HIS A 89 -6.58 2.69 28.24
C HIS A 89 -7.62 1.57 28.09
N GLY A 90 -7.33 0.59 27.22
CA GLY A 90 -8.09 -0.66 27.16
C GLY A 90 -9.50 -0.52 26.59
N CYS A 91 -9.79 0.51 25.80
CA CYS A 91 -10.98 0.55 24.96
C CYS A 91 -11.01 -0.65 24.01
N ARG A 92 -12.17 -1.27 23.87
CA ARG A 92 -12.38 -2.49 23.07
C ARG A 92 -13.50 -2.32 22.07
N SER A 93 -13.46 -3.14 21.02
CA SER A 93 -14.52 -3.24 20.02
C SER A 93 -14.87 -1.90 19.34
N LEU A 94 -13.87 -1.06 19.10
CA LEU A 94 -14.00 0.18 18.35
C LEU A 94 -14.22 -0.13 16.87
N LYS A 95 -15.18 0.55 16.26
CA LYS A 95 -15.45 0.46 14.82
C LYS A 95 -14.80 1.62 14.09
N GLY A 96 -14.32 1.36 12.88
CA GLY A 96 -13.76 2.36 11.99
C GLY A 96 -12.82 1.72 10.97
N LEU A 97 -12.56 2.43 9.90
CA LEU A 97 -11.58 2.06 8.88
C LEU A 97 -10.22 2.68 9.23
N PRO A 98 -9.12 1.90 9.23
CA PRO A 98 -7.78 2.45 9.36
C PRO A 98 -7.49 3.51 8.28
N THR A 99 -7.18 4.73 8.71
CA THR A 99 -6.79 5.85 7.83
C THR A 99 -5.34 6.26 8.00
N SER A 100 -4.65 5.73 9.03
CA SER A 100 -3.21 5.78 9.17
C SER A 100 -2.74 4.59 9.97
N THR A 101 -1.61 4.01 9.55
CA THR A 101 -1.05 2.77 10.08
C THR A 101 0.45 2.90 10.13
N SER A 102 1.05 2.55 11.27
CA SER A 102 2.49 2.31 11.29
C SER A 102 2.79 1.05 10.51
N THR A 103 3.52 1.21 9.42
CA THR A 103 3.90 0.15 8.47
C THR A 103 4.56 -1.03 9.18
N SER A 104 4.28 -2.26 8.72
CA SER A 104 5.04 -3.42 9.19
C SER A 104 6.52 -3.23 8.86
N PRO A 105 7.45 -3.59 9.75
CA PRO A 105 8.83 -3.23 9.50
C PRO A 105 9.48 -4.05 8.40
N SER A 106 9.01 -5.28 8.13
CA SER A 106 9.46 -6.01 6.92
C SER A 106 9.15 -5.24 5.65
N LEU A 107 7.96 -4.63 5.55
CA LEU A 107 7.57 -3.81 4.41
C LEU A 107 8.39 -2.53 4.36
N ALA A 108 8.56 -1.84 5.50
CA ALA A 108 9.35 -0.61 5.57
C ALA A 108 10.83 -0.88 5.19
N ALA A 109 11.44 -1.92 5.76
CA ALA A 109 12.82 -2.33 5.46
C ALA A 109 13.00 -2.66 3.98
N MET A 110 12.10 -3.48 3.42
CA MET A 110 12.14 -3.84 2.01
C MET A 110 11.99 -2.62 1.11
N MET A 111 11.08 -1.69 1.42
CA MET A 111 10.93 -0.47 0.61
C MET A 111 12.17 0.43 0.69
N LEU A 112 12.75 0.61 1.89
CA LEU A 112 13.96 1.42 2.06
C LEU A 112 15.17 0.80 1.35
N GLU A 113 15.28 -0.53 1.33
CA GLU A 113 16.27 -1.26 0.53
C GLU A 113 16.08 -1.02 -0.98
N GLN A 114 14.84 -1.07 -1.47
CA GLN A 114 14.53 -0.84 -2.88
C GLN A 114 14.75 0.61 -3.31
N LEU A 115 14.71 1.54 -2.35
CA LEU A 115 14.98 2.95 -2.60
C LEU A 115 16.46 3.20 -2.97
N ASP A 116 17.37 2.24 -2.70
CA ASP A 116 18.80 2.34 -3.00
C ASP A 116 19.41 3.68 -2.55
N LEU A 117 19.29 3.93 -1.25
CA LEU A 117 19.77 5.15 -0.61
C LEU A 117 21.30 5.25 -0.66
N ARG A 118 21.82 6.41 -1.04
CA ARG A 118 23.24 6.75 -0.99
C ARG A 118 23.42 8.01 -0.14
N CYS A 119 24.63 8.17 0.40
CA CYS A 119 24.97 9.35 1.18
C CYS A 119 24.74 10.62 0.34
N GLY A 120 24.10 11.63 0.92
CA GLY A 120 23.81 12.91 0.26
C GLY A 120 22.49 12.95 -0.53
N HIS A 121 21.76 11.84 -0.67
CA HIS A 121 20.46 11.87 -1.35
C HIS A 121 19.43 12.71 -0.59
N GLN A 122 18.74 13.57 -1.32
CA GLN A 122 17.51 14.24 -0.91
C GLN A 122 16.32 13.29 -1.07
N VAL A 123 15.51 13.10 -0.01
CA VAL A 123 14.39 12.17 0.00
C VAL A 123 13.08 12.87 0.31
N LEU A 124 12.07 12.60 -0.51
CA LEU A 124 10.68 12.91 -0.23
C LEU A 124 9.93 11.65 0.22
N GLU A 125 9.36 11.68 1.42
CA GLU A 125 8.40 10.70 1.91
C GLU A 125 6.98 11.26 1.82
N ILE A 126 6.06 10.48 1.24
CA ILE A 126 4.64 10.78 1.17
C ILE A 126 3.88 9.80 2.07
N GLY A 127 3.29 10.33 3.14
CA GLY A 127 2.63 9.57 4.20
C GLY A 127 3.48 9.50 5.47
N THR A 128 3.70 10.64 6.13
CA THR A 128 4.44 10.71 7.41
C THR A 128 3.87 9.74 8.45
N GLY A 129 2.54 9.68 8.59
CA GLY A 129 1.85 8.76 9.49
C GLY A 129 2.40 8.79 10.92
N SER A 130 2.99 7.68 11.39
CA SER A 130 3.60 7.60 12.72
C SER A 130 4.93 8.34 12.87
N GLY A 131 5.60 8.73 11.78
CA GLY A 131 6.95 9.32 11.79
C GLY A 131 8.10 8.32 11.94
N TYR A 132 7.84 7.02 12.15
CA TYR A 132 8.89 6.01 12.32
C TYR A 132 9.79 5.86 11.07
N THR A 133 9.20 5.70 9.89
CA THR A 133 9.96 5.59 8.63
C THR A 133 10.76 6.88 8.36
N THR A 134 10.17 8.05 8.65
CA THR A 134 10.86 9.33 8.61
C THR A 134 12.10 9.36 9.51
N ALA A 135 11.99 8.84 10.74
CA ALA A 135 13.11 8.76 11.67
C ALA A 135 14.23 7.83 11.17
N VAL A 136 13.87 6.69 10.56
CA VAL A 136 14.82 5.78 9.92
C VAL A 136 15.55 6.47 8.76
N LEU A 137 14.83 7.22 7.91
CA LEU A 137 15.43 8.03 6.86
C LEU A 137 16.38 9.11 7.43
N CYS A 138 15.95 9.80 8.49
CA CYS A 138 16.77 10.83 9.16
C CYS A 138 18.03 10.24 9.77
N HIS A 139 17.96 9.05 10.39
CA HIS A 139 19.14 8.35 10.89
C HIS A 139 20.09 7.98 9.73
N ARG A 140 19.54 7.49 8.62
CA ARG A 140 20.30 7.02 7.46
C ARG A 140 20.99 8.14 6.66
N LEU A 141 20.39 9.33 6.57
CA LEU A 141 20.84 10.40 5.68
C LEU A 141 21.17 11.71 6.39
N GLY A 142 20.61 11.93 7.59
CA GLY A 142 20.57 13.22 8.25
C GLY A 142 19.25 13.95 7.98
N SER A 143 18.68 14.56 9.03
CA SER A 143 17.38 15.25 8.97
C SER A 143 17.24 16.30 7.85
N PRO A 144 18.26 17.13 7.53
CA PRO A 144 18.14 18.15 6.48
C PRO A 144 17.94 17.59 5.05
N LEU A 145 18.19 16.30 4.84
CA LEU A 145 18.02 15.62 3.55
C LEU A 145 16.68 14.90 3.43
N VAL A 146 15.80 15.04 4.43
CA VAL A 146 14.51 14.34 4.48
C VAL A 146 13.38 15.37 4.54
N THR A 147 12.50 15.29 3.55
CA THR A 147 11.18 15.93 3.58
C THR A 147 10.13 14.85 3.74
N SER A 148 9.20 15.01 4.69
CA SER A 148 8.07 14.10 4.85
C SER A 148 6.77 14.87 4.91
N ILE A 149 5.79 14.44 4.13
CA ILE A 149 4.49 15.08 4.05
C ILE A 149 3.36 14.12 4.41
N ASP A 150 2.30 14.67 5.01
CA ASP A 150 1.03 13.98 5.20
C ASP A 150 -0.10 14.96 4.91
N ILE A 151 -1.27 14.45 4.52
CA ILE A 151 -2.45 15.29 4.28
C ILE A 151 -3.16 15.62 5.61
N ASP A 152 -2.95 14.83 6.65
CA ASP A 152 -3.58 15.01 7.96
C ASP A 152 -2.70 15.86 8.89
N PRO A 153 -3.10 17.11 9.23
CA PRO A 153 -2.33 17.97 10.12
C PRO A 153 -2.11 17.36 11.51
N VAL A 154 -3.07 16.56 12.01
CA VAL A 154 -2.97 15.93 13.33
C VAL A 154 -1.85 14.90 13.35
N LEU A 155 -1.65 14.17 12.24
CA LEU A 155 -0.55 13.22 12.10
C LEU A 155 0.79 13.93 11.98
N VAL A 156 0.86 15.01 11.19
CA VAL A 156 2.10 15.81 11.05
C VAL A 156 2.55 16.37 12.40
N ASP A 157 1.63 16.95 13.19
CA ASP A 157 1.95 17.51 14.50
C ASP A 157 2.38 16.44 15.50
N ARG A 158 1.71 15.28 15.48
CA ARG A 158 2.07 14.13 16.31
C ARG A 158 3.46 13.59 15.96
N ALA A 159 3.72 13.41 14.66
CA ALA A 159 5.00 12.91 14.16
C ALA A 159 6.14 13.86 14.49
N ARG A 160 5.93 15.18 14.34
CA ARG A 160 6.91 16.22 14.73
C ARG A 160 7.33 16.07 16.19
N ALA A 161 6.37 16.00 17.11
CA ALA A 161 6.66 15.84 18.52
C ALA A 161 7.44 14.55 18.84
N GLN A 162 7.17 13.45 18.13
CA GLN A 162 7.88 12.18 18.31
C GLN A 162 9.31 12.24 17.72
N LEU A 163 9.46 12.81 16.53
CA LEU A 163 10.75 13.02 15.86
C LEU A 163 11.65 13.92 16.71
N ASP A 164 11.14 15.06 17.18
CA ASP A 164 11.87 16.01 18.05
C ASP A 164 12.34 15.31 19.33
N SER A 165 11.47 14.50 19.97
CA SER A 165 11.83 13.74 21.17
C SER A 165 12.94 12.70 20.96
N CYS A 166 13.16 12.30 19.70
CA CYS A 166 14.22 11.39 19.28
C CYS A 166 15.44 12.12 18.67
N GLY A 167 15.42 13.46 18.61
CA GLY A 167 16.50 14.27 18.05
C GLY A 167 16.53 14.34 16.51
N TYR A 168 15.42 14.04 15.84
CA TYR A 168 15.28 14.17 14.38
C TYR A 168 14.45 15.39 14.03
N TYR A 169 14.94 16.20 13.08
CA TYR A 169 14.33 17.48 12.71
C TYR A 169 14.20 17.63 11.19
N PRO A 170 13.48 16.73 10.49
CA PRO A 170 13.29 16.82 9.05
C PRO A 170 12.35 17.97 8.67
N ALA A 171 12.30 18.30 7.38
CA ALA A 171 11.25 19.16 6.86
C ALA A 171 9.92 18.39 6.89
N LEU A 172 8.93 18.88 7.64
CA LEU A 172 7.59 18.30 7.70
C LEU A 172 6.56 19.24 7.07
N GLY A 173 5.71 18.72 6.20
CA GLY A 173 4.72 19.50 5.47
C GLY A 173 3.32 18.87 5.46
N ILE A 174 2.30 19.72 5.30
CA ILE A 174 0.94 19.28 5.05
C ILE A 174 0.68 19.41 3.55
N SER A 175 0.43 18.30 2.86
CA SER A 175 0.18 18.31 1.42
C SER A 175 -0.63 17.09 0.99
N ASP A 176 -1.42 17.28 -0.06
CA ASP A 176 -2.20 16.23 -0.70
C ASP A 176 -1.43 15.51 -1.82
N HIS A 177 -0.12 15.76 -1.97
CA HIS A 177 0.86 15.19 -2.92
C HIS A 177 0.53 15.22 -4.42
N VAL A 178 -0.73 15.46 -4.82
CA VAL A 178 -1.18 15.37 -6.23
C VAL A 178 -0.50 16.43 -7.08
N GLY A 179 -0.42 17.67 -6.56
CA GLY A 179 0.25 18.79 -7.21
C GLY A 179 1.76 18.87 -6.95
N GLY A 180 2.33 17.87 -6.27
CA GLY A 180 3.68 17.93 -5.73
C GLY A 180 3.77 18.72 -4.41
N VAL A 181 5.00 18.85 -3.91
CA VAL A 181 5.35 19.52 -2.65
C VAL A 181 6.10 20.82 -2.90
N ALA A 182 5.65 21.93 -2.28
CA ALA A 182 6.35 23.20 -2.36
C ALA A 182 7.66 23.16 -1.55
N GLY A 183 8.79 23.53 -2.14
CA GLY A 183 10.11 23.54 -1.49
C GLY A 183 11.24 23.18 -2.45
N ASN A 184 12.41 23.79 -2.27
CA ASN A 184 13.50 23.85 -3.25
C ASN A 184 14.27 22.52 -3.46
N ASP A 185 14.80 22.40 -4.67
CA ASP A 185 15.60 21.33 -5.29
C ASP A 185 14.89 19.98 -5.51
N PRO A 186 14.99 19.39 -6.72
CA PRO A 186 14.44 18.07 -6.96
C PRO A 186 15.13 17.00 -6.09
N TYR A 187 14.33 16.03 -5.65
CA TYR A 187 14.73 14.91 -4.80
C TYR A 187 15.48 13.84 -5.60
N ASP A 188 16.37 13.11 -4.94
CA ASP A 188 16.99 11.92 -5.52
C ASP A 188 16.08 10.71 -5.40
N ARG A 189 15.22 10.68 -4.36
CA ARG A 189 14.35 9.56 -4.04
C ARG A 189 12.99 10.04 -3.56
N LEU A 190 11.94 9.39 -4.04
CA LEU A 190 10.58 9.57 -3.57
C LEU A 190 10.04 8.22 -3.13
N ILE A 191 9.51 8.16 -1.92
CA ILE A 191 8.83 6.99 -1.36
C ILE A 191 7.42 7.37 -0.92
N ALA A 192 6.41 6.66 -1.43
CA ALA A 192 5.03 6.82 -1.01
C ALA A 192 4.57 5.62 -0.16
N THR A 193 4.24 5.88 1.10
CA THR A 193 3.69 4.93 2.08
C THR A 193 2.16 5.01 2.13
N CYS A 194 1.54 5.39 1.01
CA CYS A 194 0.12 5.35 0.74
C CYS A 194 -0.15 4.83 -0.68
N GLY A 195 -1.29 4.18 -0.89
CA GLY A 195 -1.70 3.69 -2.21
C GLY A 195 -2.22 4.82 -3.09
N VAL A 196 -1.60 5.05 -4.25
CA VAL A 196 -2.08 6.02 -5.24
C VAL A 196 -2.84 5.31 -6.37
N PRO A 197 -3.88 5.91 -6.97
CA PRO A 197 -4.54 5.31 -8.12
C PRO A 197 -3.59 5.23 -9.32
N SER A 198 -2.74 6.21 -9.51
CA SER A 198 -1.75 6.28 -10.57
C SER A 198 -0.60 7.17 -10.10
N ILE A 199 0.55 7.11 -10.77
CA ILE A 199 1.69 7.97 -10.41
C ILE A 199 1.37 9.41 -10.83
N PRO A 200 1.35 10.39 -9.92
CA PRO A 200 1.09 11.78 -10.29
C PRO A 200 2.19 12.33 -11.22
N PRO A 201 1.84 13.02 -12.33
CA PRO A 201 2.81 13.66 -13.21
C PRO A 201 3.76 14.61 -12.49
N ALA A 202 3.28 15.30 -11.45
CA ALA A 202 4.08 16.22 -10.65
C ALA A 202 5.30 15.53 -10.00
N TRP A 203 5.25 14.22 -9.73
CA TRP A 203 6.39 13.52 -9.15
C TRP A 203 7.57 13.40 -10.12
N LEU A 204 7.33 13.41 -11.43
CA LEU A 204 8.38 13.35 -12.45
C LEU A 204 9.26 14.60 -12.43
N THR A 205 8.67 15.77 -12.16
CA THR A 205 9.41 17.03 -12.10
C THR A 205 10.06 17.27 -10.73
N GLN A 206 9.62 16.54 -9.70
CA GLN A 206 10.17 16.62 -8.35
C GLN A 206 11.32 15.66 -8.10
N VAL A 207 11.57 14.70 -8.99
CA VAL A 207 12.64 13.73 -8.83
C VAL A 207 13.67 13.91 -9.95
N ARG A 208 14.95 13.98 -9.59
CA ARG A 208 16.06 14.16 -10.54
C ARG A 208 16.10 13.03 -11.56
N PRO A 209 16.62 13.26 -12.77
CA PRO A 209 17.00 12.17 -13.68
C PRO A 209 17.88 11.14 -12.97
N ALA A 210 17.66 9.86 -13.28
CA ALA A 210 18.20 8.69 -12.57
C ALA A 210 17.76 8.53 -11.10
N GLY A 211 16.91 9.42 -10.60
CA GLY A 211 16.25 9.29 -9.31
C GLY A 211 15.20 8.16 -9.30
N VAL A 212 14.77 7.77 -8.11
CA VAL A 212 13.87 6.63 -7.91
C VAL A 212 12.54 7.09 -7.32
N ILE A 213 11.44 6.65 -7.92
CA ILE A 213 10.09 6.72 -7.37
C ILE A 213 9.70 5.32 -6.92
N LEU A 214 9.41 5.15 -5.63
CA LEU A 214 8.89 3.91 -5.07
C LEU A 214 7.50 4.18 -4.50
N ALA A 215 6.48 3.59 -5.11
CA ALA A 215 5.10 3.83 -4.72
C ALA A 215 4.24 2.58 -4.86
N GLN A 216 3.08 2.59 -4.23
CA GLN A 216 2.07 1.57 -4.42
C GLN A 216 0.96 2.07 -5.32
N ILE A 217 0.65 1.32 -6.37
CA ILE A 217 -0.59 1.49 -7.13
C ILE A 217 -1.71 0.71 -6.43
N TYR A 218 -2.79 1.42 -6.14
CA TYR A 218 -4.00 0.90 -5.53
C TYR A 218 -5.18 0.92 -6.52
N ARG A 219 -5.92 -0.20 -6.58
CA ARG A 219 -7.23 -0.29 -7.26
C ARG A 219 -8.17 -1.15 -6.44
N GLU A 220 -9.46 -0.79 -6.44
CA GLU A 220 -10.50 -1.41 -5.63
C GLU A 220 -10.82 -2.87 -6.01
N LEU A 221 -10.31 -3.34 -7.15
CA LEU A 221 -10.39 -4.75 -7.54
C LEU A 221 -9.50 -5.64 -6.66
N GLY A 222 -8.66 -5.04 -5.80
CA GLY A 222 -7.72 -5.71 -4.90
C GLY A 222 -6.26 -5.51 -5.30
N VAL A 223 -5.96 -4.50 -6.11
CA VAL A 223 -4.58 -4.20 -6.52
C VAL A 223 -3.88 -3.45 -5.39
N ASN A 224 -2.80 -4.06 -4.90
CA ASN A 224 -1.84 -3.45 -3.99
C ASN A 224 -0.45 -3.77 -4.55
N ALA A 225 -0.03 -3.01 -5.56
CA ALA A 225 1.17 -3.31 -6.35
C ALA A 225 2.24 -2.25 -6.14
N LEU A 226 3.33 -2.61 -5.48
CA LEU A 226 4.50 -1.75 -5.38
C LEU A 226 5.22 -1.69 -6.72
N VAL A 227 5.58 -0.48 -7.14
CA VAL A 227 6.31 -0.20 -8.37
C VAL A 227 7.54 0.63 -8.03
N ARG A 228 8.68 0.25 -8.61
CA ARG A 228 9.93 0.99 -8.52
C ARG A 228 10.26 1.55 -9.90
N LEU A 229 10.16 2.86 -10.05
CA LEU A 229 10.45 3.56 -11.29
C LEU A 229 11.78 4.31 -11.15
N THR A 230 12.55 4.32 -12.23
CA THR A 230 13.67 5.23 -12.41
C THR A 230 13.20 6.37 -13.30
N VAL A 231 13.44 7.60 -12.91
CA VAL A 231 13.17 8.79 -13.71
C VAL A 231 14.20 8.86 -14.84
N ASP A 232 13.74 8.87 -16.09
CA ASP A 232 14.62 9.03 -17.25
C ASP A 232 14.94 10.53 -17.43
N ASP A 233 13.90 11.37 -17.39
CA ASP A 233 13.95 12.84 -17.49
C ASP A 233 12.73 13.48 -16.79
N GLU A 234 12.60 14.81 -16.84
CA GLU A 234 11.47 15.55 -16.22
C GLU A 234 10.08 15.17 -16.78
N HIS A 235 10.03 14.36 -17.84
CA HIS A 235 8.80 14.00 -18.54
C HIS A 235 8.48 12.51 -18.46
N SER A 236 9.39 11.67 -17.97
CA SER A 236 9.19 10.23 -18.01
C SER A 236 9.91 9.45 -16.91
N ALA A 237 9.26 8.39 -16.45
CA ALA A 237 9.85 7.39 -15.57
C ALA A 237 9.37 5.99 -15.96
N ARG A 238 10.21 4.99 -15.73
CA ARG A 238 9.87 3.59 -16.01
C ARG A 238 10.51 2.62 -15.04
N GLY A 239 9.90 1.46 -14.91
CA GLY A 239 10.46 0.38 -14.10
C GLY A 239 9.48 -0.76 -13.91
N PHE A 240 9.75 -1.60 -12.90
CA PHE A 240 9.05 -2.86 -12.70
C PHE A 240 8.23 -2.84 -11.41
N PHE A 241 7.17 -3.64 -11.40
CA PHE A 241 6.50 -3.99 -10.16
C PHE A 241 7.37 -4.93 -9.31
N LEU A 242 7.26 -4.80 -7.99
CA LEU A 242 8.01 -5.62 -7.05
C LEU A 242 7.22 -6.89 -6.69
N PRO A 243 7.89 -8.03 -6.38
CA PRO A 243 7.23 -9.29 -6.06
C PRO A 243 6.53 -9.30 -4.68
N TYR A 244 6.66 -8.23 -3.88
CA TYR A 244 6.18 -8.17 -2.50
C TYR A 244 4.67 -8.03 -2.32
N GLN A 245 4.07 -8.86 -1.47
CA GLN A 245 2.64 -8.79 -1.13
C GLN A 245 2.41 -8.03 0.17
N GLY A 246 1.43 -7.13 0.17
CA GLY A 246 1.14 -6.22 1.27
C GLY A 246 0.81 -4.85 0.69
N GLY A 247 0.23 -3.97 1.49
CA GLY A 247 -0.10 -2.66 0.99
C GLY A 247 -0.51 -1.66 2.03
N PHE A 248 -0.55 -0.43 1.58
CA PHE A 248 -1.01 0.73 2.27
C PHE A 248 -2.49 0.98 1.98
N ALA A 249 -3.13 1.71 2.89
CA ALA A 249 -4.42 2.31 2.60
C ALA A 249 -4.29 3.26 1.39
N PRO A 250 -5.37 3.44 0.60
CA PRO A 250 -5.38 4.44 -0.45
C PRO A 250 -5.15 5.84 0.15
N THR A 251 -4.51 6.70 -0.63
CA THR A 251 -4.34 8.11 -0.28
C THR A 251 -5.69 8.79 -0.10
N ARG A 252 -5.79 9.77 0.81
CA ARG A 252 -7.08 10.39 1.16
C ARG A 252 -7.64 11.30 0.07
N SER A 253 -6.78 11.78 -0.83
CA SER A 253 -7.20 12.50 -2.03
C SER A 253 -7.96 11.58 -2.99
N TYR A 254 -7.76 10.27 -2.88
CA TYR A 254 -8.51 9.25 -3.59
C TYR A 254 -9.72 8.80 -2.73
N ARG A 255 -10.91 8.77 -3.33
CA ARG A 255 -12.12 8.24 -2.66
C ARG A 255 -12.50 6.90 -3.29
N PRO A 256 -12.10 5.78 -2.69
CA PRO A 256 -12.51 4.47 -3.16
C PRO A 256 -14.02 4.32 -3.15
N ILE A 257 -14.52 3.48 -4.04
CA ILE A 257 -15.91 3.03 -4.02
C ILE A 257 -16.15 2.22 -2.75
N ASP A 258 -17.25 2.48 -2.03
CA ASP A 258 -17.74 1.61 -0.97
C ASP A 258 -18.54 0.46 -1.60
N PRO A 259 -17.98 -0.76 -1.67
CA PRO A 259 -18.69 -1.89 -2.26
C PRO A 259 -19.86 -2.35 -1.38
N GLY A 260 -19.86 -2.07 -0.08
CA GLY A 260 -20.97 -2.41 0.83
C GLY A 260 -22.22 -1.58 0.53
N GLN A 261 -22.07 -0.28 0.25
CA GLN A 261 -23.19 0.55 -0.21
C GLN A 261 -23.75 0.04 -1.55
N ARG A 262 -22.87 -0.30 -2.50
CA ARG A 262 -23.29 -0.80 -3.82
C ARG A 262 -23.95 -2.17 -3.74
N PHE A 263 -23.43 -3.06 -2.90
CA PHE A 263 -24.01 -4.37 -2.63
C PHE A 263 -25.46 -4.28 -2.14
N ARG A 264 -25.76 -3.40 -1.17
CA ARG A 264 -27.13 -3.21 -0.65
C ARG A 264 -28.15 -2.82 -1.72
N ARG A 265 -27.72 -2.17 -2.79
CA ARG A 265 -28.57 -1.86 -3.95
C ARG A 265 -28.68 -3.06 -4.89
N ALA A 266 -27.54 -3.63 -5.28
CA ALA A 266 -27.47 -4.68 -6.29
C ALA A 266 -28.19 -5.98 -5.89
N ILE A 267 -28.30 -6.28 -4.58
CA ILE A 267 -29.03 -7.48 -4.10
C ILE A 267 -30.53 -7.48 -4.44
N HIS A 268 -31.09 -6.34 -4.81
CA HIS A 268 -32.49 -6.18 -5.22
C HIS A 268 -32.66 -6.08 -6.74
N GLU A 269 -31.55 -6.14 -7.49
CA GLU A 269 -31.53 -6.09 -8.95
C GLU A 269 -31.33 -7.50 -9.50
N HIS A 270 -31.75 -7.71 -10.75
CA HIS A 270 -31.57 -8.96 -11.47
C HIS A 270 -30.76 -8.70 -12.74
N GLY A 271 -29.83 -9.60 -13.01
CA GLY A 271 -28.96 -9.56 -14.18
C GLY A 271 -29.15 -10.76 -15.10
N THR A 272 -28.34 -10.78 -16.16
CA THR A 272 -28.25 -11.94 -17.04
C THR A 272 -27.35 -12.97 -16.39
N VAL A 273 -27.84 -14.20 -16.25
CA VAL A 273 -27.09 -15.34 -15.72
C VAL A 273 -26.49 -16.15 -16.86
N ARG A 274 -25.20 -16.50 -16.75
CA ARG A 274 -24.53 -17.42 -17.67
C ARG A 274 -23.46 -18.26 -16.97
N PRO A 275 -23.02 -19.38 -17.57
CA PRO A 275 -21.81 -20.08 -17.13
C PRO A 275 -20.56 -19.18 -17.23
N THR A 276 -19.57 -19.41 -16.37
CA THR A 276 -18.23 -18.80 -16.40
C THR A 276 -17.13 -19.87 -16.43
N GLU A 277 -15.91 -19.47 -16.80
CA GLU A 277 -14.75 -20.36 -16.74
C GLU A 277 -14.45 -20.88 -15.31
N PRO A 278 -14.38 -22.21 -15.11
CA PRO A 278 -14.16 -22.79 -13.79
C PRO A 278 -12.81 -22.44 -13.16
N GLU A 279 -11.75 -22.27 -13.96
CA GLU A 279 -10.42 -21.91 -13.43
C GLU A 279 -10.36 -20.46 -12.94
N LEU A 280 -11.07 -19.54 -13.61
CA LEU A 280 -11.19 -18.15 -13.19
C LEU A 280 -11.92 -18.01 -11.85
N ALA A 281 -12.87 -18.90 -11.60
CA ALA A 281 -13.63 -18.95 -10.36
C ALA A 281 -12.75 -19.13 -9.10
N LEU A 282 -11.56 -19.73 -9.28
CA LEU A 282 -10.57 -20.00 -8.24
C LEU A 282 -9.48 -18.92 -8.14
N ALA A 283 -9.24 -18.19 -9.23
CA ALA A 283 -8.11 -17.28 -9.37
C ALA A 283 -8.27 -15.96 -8.59
N LEU A 284 -9.47 -15.35 -8.63
CA LEU A 284 -9.72 -14.09 -7.93
C LEU A 284 -9.66 -14.23 -6.40
N PRO A 285 -10.28 -15.23 -5.76
CA PRO A 285 -10.33 -15.34 -4.30
C PRO A 285 -9.00 -15.29 -3.57
N ASN A 286 -7.92 -15.96 -4.04
CA ASN A 286 -6.65 -16.02 -3.30
C ASN A 286 -5.42 -16.54 -4.07
N GLN A 287 -5.49 -16.89 -5.37
CA GLN A 287 -4.40 -17.64 -6.03
C GLN A 287 -3.66 -16.93 -7.18
N ALA A 288 -4.16 -15.80 -7.70
CA ALA A 288 -3.53 -15.11 -8.84
C ALA A 288 -3.36 -13.60 -8.61
N ALA A 289 -2.48 -13.20 -7.68
CA ALA A 289 -2.21 -11.79 -7.39
C ALA A 289 -1.76 -10.98 -8.63
N SER A 290 -1.00 -11.59 -9.55
CA SER A 290 -0.59 -10.94 -10.81
C SER A 290 -1.76 -10.78 -11.79
N LEU A 291 -2.72 -11.70 -11.85
CA LEU A 291 -3.96 -11.53 -12.61
C LEU A 291 -4.80 -10.39 -12.04
N VAL A 292 -4.98 -10.35 -10.71
CA VAL A 292 -5.74 -9.28 -10.05
C VAL A 292 -5.11 -7.92 -10.33
N MET A 293 -3.78 -7.83 -10.28
CA MET A 293 -3.05 -6.63 -10.69
C MET A 293 -3.31 -6.28 -12.15
N PHE A 294 -3.08 -7.23 -13.07
CA PHE A 294 -3.23 -7.01 -14.51
C PHE A 294 -4.64 -6.53 -14.87
N ALA A 295 -5.67 -7.25 -14.43
CA ALA A 295 -7.07 -6.88 -14.68
C ALA A 295 -7.44 -5.58 -13.96
N GLY A 296 -7.02 -5.40 -12.70
CA GLY A 296 -7.41 -4.25 -11.89
C GLY A 296 -6.80 -2.93 -12.36
N LEU A 297 -5.59 -2.96 -12.92
CA LEU A 297 -4.99 -1.79 -13.56
C LEU A 297 -5.74 -1.37 -14.83
N LEU A 298 -6.32 -2.33 -15.57
CA LEU A 298 -7.06 -2.10 -16.81
C LEU A 298 -8.59 -1.93 -16.62
N MET A 299 -9.06 -2.05 -15.39
CA MET A 299 -10.48 -1.92 -15.00
C MET A 299 -10.63 -0.86 -13.90
N PRO A 300 -10.42 0.43 -14.22
CA PRO A 300 -10.48 1.52 -13.25
C PRO A 300 -11.88 1.62 -12.64
N GLY A 301 -11.94 1.92 -11.35
CA GLY A 301 -13.21 2.07 -10.63
C GLY A 301 -14.00 0.76 -10.49
N VAL A 302 -13.41 -0.41 -10.76
CA VAL A 302 -14.09 -1.67 -10.44
C VAL A 302 -13.71 -2.10 -9.03
N ALA A 303 -14.70 -2.10 -8.13
CA ALA A 303 -14.54 -2.52 -6.75
C ALA A 303 -14.98 -3.95 -6.52
N ARG A 304 -14.24 -4.67 -5.67
CA ARG A 304 -14.50 -6.07 -5.33
C ARG A 304 -15.03 -6.23 -3.90
N LEU A 305 -15.97 -7.16 -3.73
CA LEU A 305 -16.44 -7.63 -2.43
C LEU A 305 -16.56 -9.15 -2.42
N ASP A 306 -15.83 -9.80 -1.52
CA ASP A 306 -15.94 -11.23 -1.29
C ASP A 306 -16.86 -11.51 -0.10
N LEU A 307 -17.85 -12.36 -0.34
CA LEU A 307 -18.75 -12.85 0.70
C LEU A 307 -18.50 -14.34 0.90
N ARG A 308 -18.31 -14.73 2.15
CA ARG A 308 -18.10 -16.14 2.57
C ARG A 308 -19.08 -16.52 3.69
N PRO A 309 -20.40 -16.47 3.43
CA PRO A 309 -21.41 -16.81 4.43
C PRO A 309 -21.31 -18.29 4.86
N PRO A 310 -21.49 -18.63 6.16
CA PRO A 310 -21.34 -20.01 6.66
C PRO A 310 -22.28 -21.04 6.00
N SER A 311 -23.48 -20.60 5.59
CA SER A 311 -24.56 -21.46 5.09
C SER A 311 -24.93 -21.21 3.62
N ARG A 312 -24.21 -20.34 2.92
CA ARG A 312 -24.44 -20.05 1.49
C ARG A 312 -23.15 -20.17 0.70
N GLU A 313 -23.27 -20.20 -0.62
CA GLU A 313 -22.11 -20.33 -1.50
C GLU A 313 -21.23 -19.08 -1.42
N PRO A 314 -19.88 -19.23 -1.43
CA PRO A 314 -18.96 -18.13 -1.61
C PRO A 314 -19.29 -17.32 -2.87
N GLN A 315 -19.36 -16.01 -2.71
CA GLN A 315 -19.64 -15.10 -3.81
C GLN A 315 -18.53 -14.06 -3.94
N THR A 316 -18.20 -13.71 -5.17
CA THR A 316 -17.37 -12.53 -5.47
C THR A 316 -18.22 -11.56 -6.26
N TRP A 317 -18.37 -10.35 -5.72
CA TRP A 317 -19.10 -9.26 -6.33
C TRP A 317 -18.12 -8.23 -6.89
N LEU A 318 -18.43 -7.72 -8.08
CA LEU A 318 -17.78 -6.59 -8.72
C LEU A 318 -18.78 -5.45 -8.88
N PHE A 319 -18.34 -4.22 -8.67
CA PHE A 319 -19.17 -3.02 -8.78
C PHE A 319 -18.43 -1.93 -9.54
N HIS A 320 -19.17 -1.12 -10.29
CA HIS A 320 -18.63 0.07 -10.96
C HIS A 320 -19.57 1.29 -10.73
N PRO A 321 -19.05 2.55 -10.73
CA PRO A 321 -19.86 3.73 -10.40
C PRO A 321 -21.05 3.97 -11.32
N ASP A 322 -20.98 3.52 -12.58
CA ASP A 322 -22.07 3.63 -13.57
C ASP A 322 -23.27 2.71 -13.30
N GLY A 323 -23.24 1.95 -12.20
CA GLY A 323 -24.30 1.03 -11.81
C GLY A 323 -24.10 -0.40 -12.31
N SER A 324 -23.03 -0.68 -13.06
CA SER A 324 -22.69 -2.04 -13.45
C SER A 324 -22.27 -2.88 -12.24
N TRP A 325 -22.70 -4.14 -12.23
CA TRP A 325 -22.26 -5.12 -11.24
C TRP A 325 -22.18 -6.52 -11.83
N ALA A 326 -21.34 -7.35 -11.21
CA ALA A 326 -21.29 -8.79 -11.49
C ALA A 326 -21.23 -9.56 -10.17
N ARG A 327 -21.94 -10.68 -10.09
CA ARG A 327 -21.94 -11.64 -9.00
C ARG A 327 -21.50 -12.98 -9.54
N HIS A 328 -20.29 -13.37 -9.20
CA HIS A 328 -19.76 -14.68 -9.50
C HIS A 328 -20.01 -15.64 -8.34
N ASN A 329 -20.48 -16.84 -8.67
CA ASN A 329 -20.68 -17.94 -7.74
C ASN A 329 -19.67 -19.05 -8.01
N THR A 330 -18.73 -19.21 -7.08
CA THR A 330 -17.59 -20.12 -7.24
C THR A 330 -17.98 -21.58 -7.36
N ARG A 331 -19.09 -22.00 -6.75
CA ARG A 331 -19.46 -23.42 -6.66
C ARG A 331 -20.28 -23.87 -7.88
N SER A 332 -21.19 -23.02 -8.34
CA SER A 332 -22.00 -23.28 -9.53
C SER A 332 -21.30 -22.92 -10.84
N HIS A 333 -20.13 -22.25 -10.78
CA HIS A 333 -19.43 -21.70 -11.95
C HIS A 333 -20.35 -20.86 -12.83
N THR A 334 -21.17 -20.02 -12.20
CA THR A 334 -22.04 -19.07 -12.90
C THR A 334 -21.72 -17.64 -12.50
N VAL A 335 -22.00 -16.72 -13.42
CA VAL A 335 -22.01 -15.29 -13.17
C VAL A 335 -23.39 -14.74 -13.49
N GLU A 336 -23.88 -13.85 -12.62
CA GLU A 336 -24.98 -12.94 -12.90
C GLU A 336 -24.41 -11.53 -13.04
N GLN A 337 -24.77 -10.77 -14.07
CA GLN A 337 -24.27 -9.41 -14.25
C GLN A 337 -25.32 -8.49 -14.86
N HIS A 338 -25.22 -7.21 -14.56
CA HIS A 338 -26.18 -6.18 -14.93
C HIS A 338 -25.47 -4.85 -15.16
N GLY A 339 -26.08 -3.97 -15.96
CA GLY A 339 -25.63 -2.60 -16.23
C GLY A 339 -24.93 -2.43 -17.58
N PRO A 340 -24.48 -1.21 -17.88
CA PRO A 340 -23.89 -0.87 -19.19
C PRO A 340 -22.54 -1.56 -19.46
N ARG A 341 -21.86 -2.08 -18.42
CA ARG A 341 -20.60 -2.83 -18.55
C ARG A 341 -20.77 -4.24 -18.03
N LEU A 342 -20.40 -5.22 -18.85
CA LEU A 342 -20.34 -6.63 -18.45
C LEU A 342 -19.00 -6.88 -17.74
N LEU A 343 -18.93 -6.48 -16.46
CA LEU A 343 -17.67 -6.46 -15.70
C LEU A 343 -16.97 -7.82 -15.69
N TRP A 344 -17.71 -8.92 -15.61
CA TRP A 344 -17.12 -10.25 -15.57
C TRP A 344 -16.58 -10.70 -16.92
N ASP A 345 -17.19 -10.28 -18.03
CA ASP A 345 -16.67 -10.54 -19.38
C ASP A 345 -15.28 -9.90 -19.56
N HIS A 346 -15.06 -8.71 -18.98
CA HIS A 346 -13.74 -8.08 -18.97
C HIS A 346 -12.73 -8.90 -18.16
N VAL A 347 -13.12 -9.40 -16.98
CA VAL A 347 -12.27 -10.28 -16.17
C VAL A 347 -11.91 -11.55 -16.92
N GLU A 348 -12.88 -12.23 -17.56
CA GLU A 348 -12.62 -13.43 -18.37
C GLU A 348 -11.69 -13.14 -19.55
N ARG A 349 -11.87 -12.00 -20.23
CA ARG A 349 -10.97 -11.57 -21.30
C ARG A 349 -9.53 -11.43 -20.79
N PHE A 350 -9.32 -10.70 -19.69
CA PHE A 350 -7.99 -10.50 -19.12
C PHE A 350 -7.40 -11.78 -18.54
N TYR A 351 -8.22 -12.70 -18.06
CA TYR A 351 -7.78 -14.03 -17.65
C TYR A 351 -7.23 -14.83 -18.82
N ARG A 352 -7.98 -14.93 -19.93
CA ARG A 352 -7.52 -15.63 -21.14
C ARG A 352 -6.23 -15.02 -21.68
N GLU A 353 -6.14 -13.70 -21.71
CA GLU A 353 -4.95 -12.98 -22.13
C GLU A 353 -3.76 -13.28 -21.21
N TRP A 354 -3.93 -13.19 -19.89
CA TRP A 354 -2.89 -13.54 -18.92
C TRP A 354 -2.44 -15.01 -19.04
N CYS A 355 -3.36 -15.94 -19.28
CA CYS A 355 -3.05 -17.34 -19.58
C CYS A 355 -2.24 -17.50 -20.88
N ALA A 356 -2.63 -16.81 -21.96
CA ALA A 356 -1.89 -16.80 -23.23
C ALA A 356 -0.48 -16.22 -23.10
N LEU A 357 -0.27 -15.27 -22.18
CA LEU A 357 1.05 -14.71 -21.85
C LEU A 357 1.92 -15.63 -20.97
N GLY A 358 1.45 -16.85 -20.68
CA GLY A 358 2.17 -17.81 -19.85
C GLY A 358 2.05 -17.52 -18.36
N ARG A 359 0.93 -16.91 -17.92
CA ARG A 359 0.64 -16.61 -16.52
C ARG A 359 1.75 -15.80 -15.83
N PRO A 360 2.17 -14.65 -16.40
CA PRO A 360 3.31 -13.90 -15.90
C PRO A 360 3.14 -13.52 -14.42
N SER A 361 4.23 -13.64 -13.68
CA SER A 361 4.34 -13.08 -12.34
C SER A 361 4.40 -11.56 -12.40
N ARG A 362 4.15 -10.90 -11.27
CA ARG A 362 4.01 -9.45 -11.21
C ARG A 362 5.28 -8.72 -11.63
N GLU A 363 6.43 -9.23 -11.24
CA GLU A 363 7.75 -8.64 -11.52
C GLU A 363 8.14 -8.64 -13.00
N ARG A 364 7.41 -9.39 -13.84
CA ARG A 364 7.54 -9.30 -15.30
C ARG A 364 6.81 -8.09 -15.88
N PHE A 365 5.83 -7.56 -15.16
CA PHE A 365 5.16 -6.35 -15.59
C PHE A 365 5.99 -5.13 -15.21
N GLY A 366 6.08 -4.20 -16.14
CA GLY A 366 6.62 -2.87 -15.92
C GLY A 366 5.62 -1.78 -16.28
N LEU A 367 5.93 -0.59 -15.81
CA LEU A 367 5.14 0.61 -16.00
C LEU A 367 6.03 1.68 -16.60
N THR A 368 5.53 2.37 -17.61
CA THR A 368 6.06 3.65 -18.04
C THR A 368 5.04 4.73 -17.73
N VAL A 369 5.53 5.86 -17.21
CA VAL A 369 4.75 7.03 -16.82
C VAL A 369 5.32 8.22 -17.57
N THR A 370 4.45 8.99 -18.21
CA THR A 370 4.78 10.33 -18.73
C THR A 370 3.89 11.38 -18.09
N THR A 371 4.07 12.64 -18.46
CA THR A 371 3.20 13.73 -18.03
C THR A 371 1.74 13.59 -18.52
N GLU A 372 1.51 12.79 -19.56
CA GLU A 372 0.22 12.67 -20.24
C GLU A 372 -0.44 11.30 -20.06
N LEU A 373 0.35 10.22 -20.07
CA LEU A 373 -0.18 8.85 -20.04
C LEU A 373 0.67 7.91 -19.19
N GLN A 374 0.07 6.80 -18.79
CA GLN A 374 0.76 5.69 -18.14
C GLN A 374 0.40 4.43 -18.89
N TRP A 375 1.35 3.52 -19.09
CA TRP A 375 1.06 2.25 -19.73
C TRP A 375 1.85 1.12 -19.09
N LEU A 376 1.14 0.00 -18.95
CA LEU A 376 1.68 -1.27 -18.53
C LEU A 376 2.37 -1.93 -19.72
N TRP A 377 3.44 -2.65 -19.48
CA TRP A 377 4.09 -3.49 -20.47
C TRP A 377 4.61 -4.78 -19.82
N LEU A 378 4.78 -5.83 -20.63
CA LEU A 378 5.33 -7.10 -20.18
C LEU A 378 6.78 -7.26 -20.65
N ASP A 379 7.68 -7.57 -19.71
CA ASP A 379 9.13 -7.78 -19.84
C ASP A 379 9.97 -6.60 -20.36
N SER A 380 9.47 -5.82 -21.32
CA SER A 380 10.18 -4.70 -21.93
C SER A 380 9.25 -3.55 -22.35
N PRO A 381 9.64 -2.29 -22.13
CA PRO A 381 8.88 -1.12 -22.60
C PRO A 381 8.86 -0.97 -24.13
N ARG A 382 9.68 -1.74 -24.85
CA ARG A 382 9.70 -1.80 -26.32
C ARG A 382 9.18 -3.14 -26.86
N GLY A 383 8.59 -3.96 -25.99
CA GLY A 383 8.01 -5.25 -26.38
C GLY A 383 6.63 -5.10 -27.03
N ASP A 384 6.10 -6.22 -27.53
CA ASP A 384 4.84 -6.28 -28.26
C ASP A 384 3.59 -6.20 -27.36
N HIS A 385 3.77 -6.31 -26.05
CA HIS A 385 2.70 -6.38 -25.07
C HIS A 385 2.66 -5.11 -24.23
N GLN A 386 1.75 -4.20 -24.58
CA GLN A 386 1.58 -2.91 -23.92
C GLN A 386 0.10 -2.56 -23.80
N TRP A 387 -0.27 -1.93 -22.68
CA TRP A 387 -1.64 -1.52 -22.39
C TRP A 387 -1.64 -0.13 -21.76
N VAL A 388 -2.23 0.83 -22.47
CA VAL A 388 -2.46 2.18 -21.91
C VAL A 388 -3.39 2.06 -20.72
N LEU A 389 -2.96 2.61 -19.59
CA LEU A 389 -3.76 2.68 -18.38
C LEU A 389 -4.75 3.85 -18.50
N PRO A 390 -6.01 3.63 -18.13
CA PRO A 390 -7.09 4.62 -18.23
C PRO A 390 -7.08 5.67 -17.13
#